data_AF-A0A918QAP4-F1
#
_entry.id   AF-A0A918QAP4-F1
#
_cell.length_a   1.000
_cell.length_b   1.000
_cell.length_c   1.000
_cell.angle_alpha   90.00
_cell.angle_beta   90.00
_cell.angle_gamma   90.00
#
_symmetry.space_group_name_H-M   'P 1'
#
loop_
_entity.id
_entity.type
_entity.pdbx_description
1 polymer ?
#
loop_
_entity_poly.entity_id
_entity_poly.type
_entity_poly.pdbx_seq_one_letter_code
_entity_poly.pdbx_strand_id
1 'polypeptide(L)'
;MLKSPSPIRCPECASEEAQPHLVGTSGGNREVVSFTCVRCEARWWAYETPTAVAPNYMEAYGDAPSLAAEEAVLEMWRQGIAVRAQAARAGDGTPVDQGGLRLFLLRQAAFADRTARKWELAVYSDRVPSGKVAEASAMADETAAALLRIDLEMDGIHVESPLGPSSPEWNTPGGARAYVRTEYVAWREWKGDSAAASG
;
A
#
# COMPACT_ATOMS: atom_id res chain seq x y z
N MET A 1 8.75 28.36 -5.31
CA MET A 1 7.72 27.43 -5.81
C MET A 1 8.08 26.05 -5.28
N LEU A 2 7.41 25.60 -4.22
CA LEU A 2 7.62 24.26 -3.66
C LEU A 2 7.10 23.25 -4.68
N LYS A 3 7.97 22.37 -5.19
CA LYS A 3 7.54 21.21 -5.97
C LYS A 3 6.53 20.43 -5.10
N SER A 4 5.32 20.29 -5.62
CA SER A 4 4.22 19.59 -4.97
C SER A 4 4.63 18.17 -4.56
N PRO A 5 4.12 17.65 -3.43
CA PRO A 5 4.31 16.25 -3.06
C PRO A 5 3.70 15.38 -4.15
N SER A 6 4.37 14.26 -4.51
CA SER A 6 4.02 13.37 -5.64
C SER A 6 2.52 13.37 -5.93
N PRO A 7 2.07 14.14 -6.93
CA PRO A 7 0.65 14.40 -7.12
C PRO A 7 -0.02 13.13 -7.64
N ILE A 8 -1.25 12.91 -7.17
CA ILE A 8 -2.12 11.86 -7.69
C ILE A 8 -2.23 12.07 -9.21
N ARG A 9 -1.74 11.11 -9.98
CA ARG A 9 -1.74 11.19 -11.44
C ARG A 9 -3.10 10.81 -12.00
N CYS A 10 -3.46 11.45 -13.11
CA CYS A 10 -4.62 11.06 -13.89
C CYS A 10 -4.45 9.63 -14.43
N PRO A 11 -5.45 8.73 -14.26
CA PRO A 11 -5.37 7.37 -14.77
C PRO A 11 -5.31 7.29 -16.31
N GLU A 12 -5.94 8.23 -17.00
CA GLU A 12 -6.07 8.20 -18.47
C GLU A 12 -4.84 8.75 -19.20
N CYS A 13 -4.21 9.80 -18.67
CA CYS A 13 -3.13 10.51 -19.37
C CYS A 13 -1.85 10.71 -18.55
N ALA A 14 -1.77 10.14 -17.34
CA ALA A 14 -0.65 10.25 -16.39
C ALA A 14 -0.27 11.70 -15.98
N SER A 15 -1.08 12.69 -16.36
CA SER A 15 -0.88 14.09 -15.97
C SER A 15 -0.94 14.26 -14.46
N GLU A 16 -0.10 15.15 -13.95
CA GLU A 16 -0.03 15.55 -12.54
C GLU A 16 -1.04 16.65 -12.19
N GLU A 17 -1.73 17.19 -13.21
CA GLU A 17 -2.70 18.28 -13.07
C GLU A 17 -4.08 17.72 -12.69
N ALA A 18 -4.23 17.35 -11.42
CA ALA A 18 -5.49 16.88 -10.84
C ALA A 18 -6.12 17.94 -9.95
N GLN A 19 -7.39 18.27 -10.22
CA GLN A 19 -8.20 19.14 -9.38
C GLN A 19 -9.06 18.29 -8.43
N PRO A 20 -8.94 18.46 -7.10
CA PRO A 20 -9.73 17.69 -6.14
C PRO A 20 -11.16 18.25 -6.03
N HIS A 21 -12.14 17.37 -5.95
CA HIS A 21 -13.50 17.70 -5.52
C HIS A 21 -13.65 17.40 -4.04
N LEU A 22 -13.91 18.45 -3.27
CA LEU A 22 -14.01 18.39 -1.81
C LEU A 22 -15.48 18.47 -1.37
N VAL A 23 -15.95 17.51 -0.58
CA VAL A 23 -17.23 17.62 0.14
C VAL A 23 -17.00 17.93 1.60
N GLY A 24 -17.89 18.76 2.17
CA GLY A 24 -17.93 19.02 3.60
C GLY A 24 -18.58 17.87 4.35
N THR A 25 -18.01 17.50 5.48
CA THR A 25 -18.60 16.60 6.46
C THR A 25 -19.17 17.41 7.63
N SER A 26 -20.09 16.81 8.39
CA SER A 26 -20.85 17.44 9.47
C SER A 26 -19.99 18.07 10.59
N GLY A 27 -18.68 17.79 10.64
CA GLY A 27 -17.73 18.40 11.58
C GLY A 27 -16.92 19.58 11.03
N GLY A 28 -17.33 20.20 9.91
CA GLY A 28 -16.56 21.28 9.25
C GLY A 28 -15.31 20.78 8.51
N ASN A 29 -15.16 19.47 8.41
CA ASN A 29 -14.04 18.79 7.79
C ASN A 29 -14.31 18.65 6.28
N ARG A 30 -13.30 18.86 5.43
CA ARG A 30 -13.40 18.60 3.98
C ARG A 30 -12.74 17.27 3.64
N GLU A 31 -13.34 16.51 2.73
CA GLU A 31 -12.81 15.24 2.25
C GLU A 31 -12.77 15.23 0.73
N VAL A 32 -11.68 14.68 0.19
CA VAL A 32 -11.53 14.50 -1.25
C VAL A 32 -12.30 13.26 -1.67
N VAL A 33 -13.36 13.45 -2.45
CA VAL A 33 -14.17 12.33 -2.97
C VAL A 33 -13.76 11.91 -4.36
N SER A 34 -13.40 12.85 -5.21
CA SER A 34 -13.04 12.60 -6.59
C SER A 34 -12.04 13.63 -7.10
N PHE A 35 -11.52 13.35 -8.29
CA PHE A 35 -10.61 14.23 -9.00
C PHE A 35 -11.14 14.50 -10.41
N THR A 36 -10.70 15.61 -10.99
CA THR A 36 -10.81 15.87 -12.43
C THR A 36 -9.45 16.24 -12.97
N CYS A 37 -9.03 15.60 -14.06
CA CYS A 37 -7.79 15.96 -14.73
C CYS A 37 -7.99 17.27 -15.50
N VAL A 38 -7.12 18.25 -15.29
CA VAL A 38 -7.15 19.52 -16.02
C VAL A 38 -6.78 19.33 -17.48
N ARG A 39 -5.97 18.32 -17.80
CA ARG A 39 -5.45 18.08 -19.16
C ARG A 39 -6.41 17.31 -20.06
N CYS A 40 -7.05 16.26 -19.56
CA CYS A 40 -7.92 15.39 -20.36
C CYS A 40 -9.37 15.32 -19.88
N GLU A 41 -9.73 16.11 -18.86
CA GLU A 41 -11.09 16.22 -18.28
C GLU A 41 -11.66 14.93 -17.67
N ALA A 42 -10.90 13.83 -17.67
CA ALA A 42 -11.28 12.58 -17.03
C ALA A 42 -11.61 12.78 -15.55
N ARG A 43 -12.64 12.09 -15.07
CA ARG A 43 -13.10 12.12 -13.68
C ARG A 43 -12.99 10.72 -13.09
N TRP A 44 -12.51 10.65 -11.85
CA TRP A 44 -12.41 9.39 -11.13
C TRP A 44 -12.59 9.63 -9.62
N TRP A 45 -13.12 8.62 -8.93
CA TRP A 45 -13.24 8.65 -7.49
C TRP A 45 -11.86 8.52 -6.84
N ALA A 46 -11.69 9.10 -5.65
CA ALA A 46 -10.43 9.06 -4.94
C ALA A 46 -9.98 7.61 -4.65
N TYR A 47 -10.89 6.68 -4.41
CA TYR A 47 -10.52 5.28 -4.22
C TYR A 47 -10.18 4.55 -5.53
N GLU A 48 -10.61 5.07 -6.67
CA GLU A 48 -10.41 4.42 -7.97
C GLU A 48 -8.99 4.54 -8.48
N THR A 49 -8.18 5.50 -8.00
CA THR A 49 -6.85 5.83 -8.58
C THR A 49 -5.99 4.57 -8.84
N PRO A 50 -5.96 4.06 -10.08
CA PRO A 50 -5.08 2.99 -10.50
C PRO A 50 -3.79 3.61 -11.05
N THR A 51 -2.66 2.99 -10.78
CA THR A 51 -1.35 3.42 -11.33
C THR A 51 -0.91 2.52 -12.50
N ALA A 52 -1.87 1.82 -13.12
CA ALA A 52 -1.76 0.78 -14.15
C ALA A 52 -1.44 -0.64 -13.63
N VAL A 53 -2.18 -1.62 -14.15
CA VAL A 53 -2.08 -3.08 -13.91
C VAL A 53 -2.04 -3.51 -12.43
N ALA A 54 -2.90 -2.91 -11.61
CA ALA A 54 -3.12 -3.37 -10.24
C ALA A 54 -4.53 -3.03 -9.76
N PRO A 55 -5.04 -3.77 -8.75
CA PRO A 55 -6.30 -3.43 -8.08
C PRO A 55 -6.28 -2.00 -7.54
N ASN A 56 -7.44 -1.34 -7.56
CA ASN A 56 -7.60 -0.04 -6.92
C ASN A 56 -7.61 -0.17 -5.38
N TYR A 57 -7.63 0.95 -4.64
CA TYR A 57 -7.56 0.90 -3.17
C TYR A 57 -8.80 0.26 -2.54
N MET A 58 -9.97 0.40 -3.16
CA MET A 58 -11.21 -0.21 -2.69
C MET A 58 -11.16 -1.73 -2.89
N GLU A 59 -10.76 -2.19 -4.08
CA GLU A 59 -10.58 -3.60 -4.38
C GLU A 59 -9.56 -4.26 -3.46
N ALA A 60 -8.40 -3.63 -3.24
CA ALA A 60 -7.34 -4.18 -2.40
C ALA A 60 -7.68 -4.15 -0.91
N TYR A 61 -8.20 -3.02 -0.40
CA TYR A 61 -8.23 -2.73 1.03
C TYR A 61 -9.62 -2.51 1.62
N GLY A 62 -10.68 -2.77 0.85
CA GLY A 62 -12.06 -2.54 1.30
C GLY A 62 -12.42 -3.18 2.62
N ASP A 63 -11.94 -4.40 2.81
CA ASP A 63 -12.18 -5.19 4.02
C ASP A 63 -10.95 -5.21 4.95
N ALA A 64 -9.93 -4.42 4.65
CA ALA A 64 -8.73 -4.36 5.48
C ALA A 64 -9.07 -3.72 6.84
N PRO A 65 -8.45 -4.17 7.95
CA PRO A 65 -8.63 -3.55 9.26
C PRO A 65 -8.32 -2.05 9.21
N SER A 66 -8.93 -1.25 10.09
CA SER A 66 -8.57 0.17 10.21
C SER A 66 -7.06 0.34 10.41
N LEU A 67 -6.48 1.46 9.97
CA LEU A 67 -5.04 1.71 10.12
C LEU A 67 -4.57 1.55 11.58
N ALA A 68 -5.34 2.05 12.56
CA ALA A 68 -5.00 1.92 13.97
C ALA A 68 -4.99 0.47 14.46
N ALA A 69 -5.96 -0.34 14.01
CA ALA A 69 -6.00 -1.76 14.35
C ALA A 69 -4.84 -2.53 13.69
N GLU A 70 -4.53 -2.21 12.44
CA GLU A 70 -3.42 -2.83 11.70
C GLU A 70 -2.06 -2.49 12.33
N GLU A 71 -1.86 -1.23 12.73
CA GLU A 71 -0.64 -0.76 13.40
C GLU A 71 -0.38 -1.53 14.70
N ALA A 72 -1.40 -1.71 15.54
CA ALA A 72 -1.28 -2.46 16.79
C ALA A 72 -0.91 -3.94 16.55
N VAL A 73 -1.49 -4.57 15.52
CA VAL A 73 -1.16 -5.96 15.16
C VAL A 73 0.26 -6.07 14.63
N LEU A 74 0.67 -5.15 13.76
CA LEU A 74 2.03 -5.12 13.20
C LEU A 74 3.08 -4.90 14.28
N GLU A 75 2.80 -4.07 15.27
CA GLU A 75 3.72 -3.84 16.39
C GLU A 75 3.88 -5.08 17.26
N MET A 76 2.78 -5.75 17.59
CA MET A 76 2.82 -7.04 18.30
C MET A 76 3.62 -8.09 17.50
N TRP A 77 3.42 -8.18 16.19
CA TRP A 77 4.16 -9.11 15.34
C TRP A 77 5.65 -8.77 15.28
N ARG A 78 6.00 -7.49 15.14
CA ARG A 78 7.39 -7.01 15.12
C ARG A 78 8.14 -7.45 16.37
N GLN A 79 7.52 -7.27 17.55
CA GLN A 79 8.09 -7.70 18.82
C GLN A 79 8.26 -9.22 18.88
N GLY A 80 7.25 -9.99 18.49
CA GLY A 80 7.33 -11.45 18.46
C GLY A 80 8.38 -12.00 17.49
N ILE A 81 8.56 -11.37 16.32
CA ILE A 81 9.61 -11.71 15.36
C ILE A 81 10.99 -11.41 15.97
N ALA A 82 11.16 -10.24 16.59
CA ALA A 82 12.43 -9.86 17.23
C ALA A 82 12.84 -10.83 18.35
N VAL A 83 11.90 -11.20 19.22
CA VAL A 83 12.13 -12.18 20.30
C VAL A 83 12.55 -13.53 19.73
N ARG A 84 11.86 -14.04 18.70
CA ARG A 84 12.21 -15.32 18.06
C ARG A 84 13.57 -15.26 17.36
N ALA A 85 13.87 -14.15 16.67
CA ALA A 85 15.17 -13.96 16.06
C ALA A 85 16.31 -13.95 17.09
N GLN A 86 16.08 -13.34 18.26
CA GLN A 86 17.04 -13.35 19.36
C GLN A 86 17.22 -14.76 19.95
N ALA A 87 16.14 -15.49 20.21
CA ALA A 87 16.20 -16.86 20.71
C ALA A 87 16.93 -17.80 19.73
N ALA A 88 16.63 -17.68 18.42
CA ALA A 88 17.30 -18.46 17.39
C ALA A 88 18.81 -18.17 17.32
N ARG A 89 19.22 -16.89 17.45
CA ARG A 89 20.65 -16.52 17.51
C ARG A 89 21.36 -17.07 18.75
N ALA A 90 20.64 -17.23 19.86
CA ALA A 90 21.17 -17.84 21.08
C ALA A 90 21.21 -19.38 21.03
N GLY A 91 20.60 -20.01 20.01
CA GLY A 91 20.45 -21.46 19.93
C GLY A 91 19.25 -22.02 20.71
N ASP A 92 18.41 -21.16 21.28
CA ASP A 92 17.32 -21.51 22.20
C ASP A 92 15.94 -21.56 21.52
N GLY A 93 15.88 -21.59 20.19
CA GLY A 93 14.60 -21.67 19.47
C GLY A 93 14.73 -21.67 17.96
N THR A 94 13.60 -21.82 17.29
CA THR A 94 13.51 -21.75 15.82
C THR A 94 13.26 -20.33 15.36
N PRO A 95 13.90 -19.89 14.25
CA PRO A 95 13.56 -18.62 13.62
C PRO A 95 12.11 -18.65 13.09
N VAL A 96 11.60 -17.47 12.75
CA VAL A 96 10.31 -17.34 12.04
C VAL A 96 10.48 -17.98 10.67
N ASP A 97 9.52 -18.82 10.26
CA ASP A 97 9.51 -19.41 8.93
C ASP A 97 9.32 -18.33 7.85
N GLN A 98 9.78 -18.62 6.64
CA GLN A 98 9.74 -17.63 5.56
C GLN A 98 8.30 -17.22 5.18
N GLY A 99 7.31 -18.12 5.29
CA GLY A 99 5.91 -17.80 5.04
C GLY A 99 5.34 -16.81 6.06
N GLY A 100 5.63 -17.03 7.35
CA GLY A 100 5.28 -16.10 8.42
C GLY A 100 5.96 -14.73 8.29
N LEU A 101 7.23 -14.71 7.87
CA LEU A 101 7.96 -13.46 7.61
C LEU A 101 7.39 -12.71 6.40
N ARG A 102 7.09 -13.43 5.30
CA ARG A 102 6.47 -12.86 4.09
C ARG A 102 5.13 -12.23 4.43
N LEU A 103 4.27 -12.92 5.18
CA LEU A 103 2.97 -12.39 5.57
C LEU A 103 3.09 -11.10 6.41
N PHE A 104 4.05 -11.05 7.33
CA PHE A 104 4.33 -9.82 8.07
C PHE A 104 4.73 -8.67 7.14
N LEU A 105 5.65 -8.92 6.20
CA LEU A 105 6.11 -7.92 5.23
C LEU A 105 4.98 -7.45 4.31
N LEU A 106 4.11 -8.36 3.85
CA LEU A 106 2.95 -8.01 3.03
C LEU A 106 2.00 -7.08 3.76
N ARG A 107 1.65 -7.40 5.01
CA ARG A 107 0.77 -6.57 5.83
C ARG A 107 1.42 -5.22 6.16
N GLN A 108 2.73 -5.20 6.42
CA GLN A 108 3.47 -3.96 6.65
C GLN A 108 3.49 -3.07 5.40
N ALA A 109 3.74 -3.64 4.22
CA ALA A 109 3.71 -2.90 2.96
C ALA A 109 2.31 -2.37 2.64
N ALA A 110 1.26 -3.17 2.84
CA ALA A 110 -0.13 -2.74 2.68
C ALA A 110 -0.51 -1.61 3.65
N PHE A 111 -0.04 -1.66 4.90
CA PHE A 111 -0.22 -0.58 5.87
C PHE A 111 0.46 0.72 5.42
N ALA A 112 1.69 0.62 4.92
CA ALA A 112 2.43 1.79 4.43
C ALA A 112 1.78 2.39 3.17
N ASP A 113 1.33 1.56 2.23
CA ASP A 113 0.59 2.03 1.03
C ASP A 113 -0.69 2.79 1.40
N ARG A 114 -1.51 2.22 2.28
CA ARG A 114 -2.74 2.86 2.78
C ARG A 114 -2.45 4.15 3.54
N THR A 115 -1.33 4.21 4.26
CA THR A 115 -0.89 5.41 4.98
C THR A 115 -0.44 6.51 4.02
N ALA A 116 0.38 6.16 3.02
CA ALA A 116 0.77 7.06 1.94
C ALA A 116 -0.47 7.63 1.24
N ARG A 117 -1.43 6.76 0.90
CA ARG A 117 -2.69 7.18 0.27
C ARG A 117 -3.48 8.16 1.13
N LYS A 118 -3.60 7.91 2.43
CA LYS A 118 -4.27 8.81 3.37
C LYS A 118 -3.63 10.19 3.37
N TRP A 119 -2.29 10.27 3.39
CA TRP A 119 -1.58 11.55 3.41
C TRP A 119 -1.62 12.28 2.07
N GLU A 120 -1.56 11.55 0.95
CA GLU A 120 -1.80 12.11 -0.39
C GLU A 120 -3.16 12.79 -0.48
N LEU A 121 -4.23 12.17 0.03
CA LEU A 121 -5.55 12.80 0.04
C LEU A 121 -5.61 14.01 0.99
N ALA A 122 -4.93 13.92 2.14
CA ALA A 122 -4.94 14.98 3.15
C ALA A 122 -4.25 16.28 2.67
N VAL A 123 -3.29 16.20 1.75
CA VAL A 123 -2.61 17.39 1.23
C VAL A 123 -3.53 18.29 0.40
N TYR A 124 -4.48 17.70 -0.32
CA TYR A 124 -5.50 18.43 -1.10
C TYR A 124 -6.55 19.13 -0.23
N SER A 125 -6.54 18.87 1.09
CA SER A 125 -7.38 19.54 2.08
C SER A 125 -6.58 20.46 3.00
N ASP A 126 -5.32 20.78 2.64
CA ASP A 126 -4.38 21.58 3.44
C ASP A 126 -4.16 21.07 4.88
N ARG A 127 -4.42 19.78 5.13
CA ARG A 127 -4.34 19.19 6.47
C ARG A 127 -2.93 18.77 6.85
N VAL A 128 -2.04 18.60 5.87
CA VAL A 128 -0.66 18.15 6.10
C VAL A 128 0.31 18.85 5.16
N PRO A 129 1.57 19.08 5.62
CA PRO A 129 2.62 19.56 4.75
C PRO A 129 3.03 18.48 3.75
N SER A 130 3.52 18.92 2.58
CA SER A 130 4.03 18.04 1.52
C SER A 130 5.14 17.10 1.96
N GLY A 131 5.95 17.49 2.94
CA GLY A 131 7.01 16.65 3.52
C GLY A 131 6.47 15.34 4.11
N LYS A 132 5.32 15.37 4.80
CA LYS A 132 4.68 14.16 5.35
C LYS A 132 4.22 13.20 4.27
N VAL A 133 3.78 13.73 3.13
CA VAL A 133 3.38 12.90 1.99
C VAL A 133 4.61 12.20 1.41
N ALA A 134 5.71 12.94 1.21
CA ALA A 134 6.96 12.38 0.69
C ALA A 134 7.54 11.29 1.61
N GLU A 135 7.54 11.53 2.93
CA GLU A 135 7.96 10.53 3.93
C GLU A 135 7.10 9.26 3.86
N ALA A 136 5.78 9.40 3.77
CA ALA A 136 4.88 8.25 3.71
C ALA A 136 5.00 7.48 2.39
N SER A 137 5.16 8.18 1.26
CA SER A 137 5.42 7.55 -0.04
C SER A 137 6.75 6.79 -0.03
N ALA A 138 7.82 7.38 0.51
CA ALA A 138 9.12 6.70 0.64
C ALA A 138 9.00 5.44 1.51
N MET A 139 8.26 5.50 2.62
CA MET A 139 7.99 4.32 3.45
C MET A 139 7.24 3.21 2.70
N ALA A 140 6.25 3.58 1.88
CA ALA A 140 5.51 2.63 1.06
C ALA A 140 6.42 1.94 0.03
N ASP A 141 7.31 2.69 -0.61
CA ASP A 141 8.28 2.15 -1.57
C ASP A 141 9.31 1.23 -0.89
N GLU A 142 9.85 1.63 0.27
CA GLU A 142 10.81 0.84 1.05
C GLU A 142 10.21 -0.49 1.51
N THR A 143 8.98 -0.47 2.02
CA THR A 143 8.29 -1.67 2.50
C THR A 143 7.88 -2.59 1.35
N ALA A 144 7.45 -2.04 0.21
CA ALA A 144 7.21 -2.80 -1.02
C ALA A 144 8.50 -3.49 -1.52
N ALA A 145 9.64 -2.79 -1.50
CA ALA A 145 10.93 -3.37 -1.88
C ALA A 145 11.37 -4.48 -0.91
N ALA A 146 11.10 -4.34 0.39
CA ALA A 146 11.38 -5.38 1.38
C ALA A 146 10.54 -6.65 1.15
N LEU A 147 9.26 -6.50 0.80
CA LEU A 147 8.39 -7.61 0.39
C LEU A 147 8.92 -8.28 -0.88
N LEU A 148 9.23 -7.50 -1.92
CA LEU A 148 9.74 -8.06 -3.17
C LEU A 148 11.04 -8.85 -2.98
N ARG A 149 11.92 -8.38 -2.10
CA ARG A 149 13.16 -9.09 -1.80
C ARG A 149 12.90 -10.48 -1.21
N ILE A 150 12.00 -10.61 -0.22
CA ILE A 150 11.71 -11.93 0.36
C ILE A 150 11.04 -12.85 -0.67
N ASP A 151 10.21 -12.29 -1.54
CA ASP A 151 9.55 -13.03 -2.61
C ASP A 151 10.55 -13.63 -3.60
N LEU A 152 11.58 -12.87 -3.96
CA LEU A 152 12.68 -13.37 -4.79
C LEU A 152 13.55 -14.41 -4.08
N GLU A 153 13.77 -14.27 -2.77
CA GLU A 153 14.49 -15.27 -1.95
C GLU A 153 13.71 -16.59 -1.82
N MET A 154 12.39 -16.55 -2.03
CA MET A 154 11.48 -17.71 -2.02
C MET A 154 11.18 -18.24 -3.44
N ASP A 155 12.09 -18.00 -4.40
CA ASP A 155 11.96 -18.39 -5.81
C ASP A 155 10.68 -17.88 -6.51
N GLY A 156 10.04 -16.84 -5.97
CA GLY A 156 8.80 -16.27 -6.52
C GLY A 156 7.58 -17.18 -6.39
N ILE A 157 7.65 -18.29 -5.64
CA ILE A 157 6.57 -19.29 -5.54
C ILE A 157 5.24 -18.69 -5.01
N HIS A 158 5.34 -17.60 -4.25
CA HIS A 158 4.18 -16.93 -3.64
C HIS A 158 3.82 -15.60 -4.30
N VAL A 159 4.40 -15.30 -5.47
CA VAL A 159 4.15 -14.07 -6.23
C VAL A 159 3.05 -14.32 -7.24
N GLU A 160 1.95 -13.60 -7.11
CA GLU A 160 0.86 -13.63 -8.10
C GLU A 160 0.96 -12.44 -9.08
N SER A 161 1.66 -11.38 -8.68
CA SER A 161 1.83 -10.18 -9.49
C SER A 161 2.80 -10.40 -10.66
N PRO A 162 2.45 -9.98 -11.89
CA PRO A 162 3.41 -9.91 -12.99
C PRO A 162 4.45 -8.78 -12.80
N LEU A 163 4.25 -7.91 -11.80
CA LEU A 163 5.12 -6.77 -11.50
C LEU A 163 6.27 -7.22 -10.60
N GLY A 164 7.49 -7.26 -11.17
CA GLY A 164 8.75 -7.52 -10.46
C GLY A 164 9.81 -6.45 -10.75
N PRO A 165 11.05 -6.58 -10.24
CA PRO A 165 12.08 -5.54 -10.39
C PRO A 165 12.52 -5.34 -11.86
N SER A 166 12.29 -6.34 -12.69
CA SER A 166 12.54 -6.32 -14.14
C SER A 166 11.36 -5.75 -14.95
N SER A 167 10.19 -5.55 -14.33
CA SER A 167 9.03 -4.95 -14.99
C SER A 167 9.26 -3.43 -15.12
N PRO A 168 9.11 -2.87 -16.33
CA PRO A 168 9.14 -1.42 -16.53
C PRO A 168 8.16 -0.67 -15.61
N GLU A 169 7.00 -1.28 -15.35
CA GLU A 169 5.92 -0.76 -14.54
C GLU A 169 6.32 -0.62 -13.06
N TRP A 170 7.20 -1.48 -12.52
CA TRP A 170 7.71 -1.36 -11.15
C TRP A 170 8.40 -0.01 -10.90
N ASN A 171 9.17 0.45 -11.89
CA ASN A 171 9.96 1.68 -11.81
C ASN A 171 9.13 2.94 -12.14
N THR A 172 7.83 2.79 -12.39
CA THR A 172 6.93 3.93 -12.59
C THR A 172 6.42 4.48 -11.26
N PRO A 173 5.99 5.75 -11.21
CA PRO A 173 5.35 6.31 -10.01
C PRO A 173 4.14 5.46 -9.57
N GLY A 174 4.23 4.85 -8.38
CA GLY A 174 3.18 3.99 -7.85
C GLY A 174 3.23 2.53 -8.31
N GLY A 175 4.28 2.11 -9.04
CA GLY A 175 4.51 0.73 -9.46
C GLY A 175 4.76 -0.22 -8.28
N ALA A 176 5.62 0.17 -7.34
CA ALA A 176 5.86 -0.59 -6.11
C ALA A 176 4.56 -0.79 -5.29
N ARG A 177 3.71 0.25 -5.23
CA ARG A 177 2.41 0.21 -4.54
C ARG A 177 1.37 -0.62 -5.30
N ALA A 178 1.43 -0.63 -6.64
CA ALA A 178 0.63 -1.50 -7.49
C ALA A 178 0.91 -2.98 -7.19
N TYR A 179 2.19 -3.36 -7.10
CA TYR A 179 2.59 -4.71 -6.67
C TYR A 179 2.00 -5.10 -5.30
N VAL A 180 2.14 -4.23 -4.29
CA VAL A 180 1.61 -4.52 -2.94
C VAL A 180 0.10 -4.76 -2.96
N ARG A 181 -0.66 -3.97 -3.74
CA ARG A 181 -2.12 -4.16 -3.86
C ARG A 181 -2.46 -5.50 -4.50
N THR A 182 -1.75 -5.90 -5.55
CA THR A 182 -1.95 -7.20 -6.21
C THR A 182 -1.67 -8.36 -5.25
N GLU A 183 -0.52 -8.35 -4.57
CA GLU A 183 -0.15 -9.39 -3.61
C GLU A 183 -1.12 -9.46 -2.41
N TYR A 184 -1.62 -8.31 -1.97
CA TYR A 184 -2.58 -8.25 -0.86
C TYR A 184 -3.94 -8.83 -1.25
N VAL A 185 -4.42 -8.58 -2.48
CA VAL A 185 -5.65 -9.20 -3.00
C VAL A 185 -5.51 -10.70 -3.05
N ALA A 186 -4.44 -11.20 -3.68
CA ALA A 186 -4.16 -12.63 -3.78
C ALA A 186 -4.14 -13.34 -2.42
N TRP A 187 -3.47 -12.74 -1.43
CA TRP A 187 -3.46 -13.29 -0.08
C TRP A 187 -4.85 -13.34 0.57
N ARG A 188 -5.68 -12.29 0.38
CA ARG A 188 -7.04 -12.27 0.93
C ARG A 188 -7.93 -13.34 0.30
N GLU A 189 -7.84 -13.54 -1.01
CA GLU A 189 -8.59 -14.56 -1.74
C GLU A 189 -8.23 -15.95 -1.23
N TRP A 190 -6.94 -16.27 -1.14
CA TRP A 190 -6.45 -17.53 -0.56
C TRP A 190 -6.97 -17.76 0.87
N LYS A 191 -6.97 -16.70 1.71
CA LYS A 191 -7.50 -16.78 3.07
C LYS A 191 -9.01 -17.00 3.09
N GLY A 192 -9.76 -16.35 2.20
CA GLY A 192 -11.21 -16.49 2.07
C GLY A 192 -11.62 -17.89 1.67
N ASP A 193 -10.95 -18.44 0.65
CA ASP A 193 -11.18 -19.81 0.18
C ASP A 193 -10.81 -20.85 1.24
N SER A 194 -9.73 -20.63 1.98
CA SER A 194 -9.32 -21.50 3.09
C SER A 194 -10.32 -21.51 4.25
N ALA A 195 -10.98 -20.37 4.52
CA ALA A 195 -12.02 -20.28 5.54
C ALA A 195 -13.32 -20.96 5.08
N ALA A 196 -13.67 -20.87 3.79
CA ALA A 196 -14.84 -21.52 3.22
C ALA A 196 -14.68 -23.05 3.12
N ALA A 197 -13.45 -23.56 2.89
CA ALA A 197 -13.16 -24.98 2.83
C ALA A 197 -13.11 -25.68 4.20
N SER A 198 -13.12 -24.91 5.30
CA SER A 198 -13.00 -25.42 6.68
C SER A 198 -14.31 -25.36 7.47
N GLY A 199 -15.42 -24.96 6.85
CA GLY A 199 -16.76 -24.85 7.45
C GLY A 199 -17.75 -25.87 6.88
#